data_AF-Q87ZY4-F1
#
_entry.id   AF-Q87ZY4-F1
#
_cell.length_a   1.000
_cell.length_b   1.000
_cell.length_c   1.000
_cell.angle_alpha   90.00
_cell.angle_beta   90.00
_cell.angle_gamma   90.00
#
_symmetry.space_group_name_H-M   'P 1'
#
loop_
_entity.id
_entity.type
_entity.pdbx_description
1 polymer ?
#
loop_
_entity_poly.entity_id
_entity_poly.type
_entity_poly.pdbx_seq_one_letter_code
_entity_poly.pdbx_strand_id
1 'polypeptide(L)'
;MRTAQSLLLALAILSPLSAFAYTTDEVKAETLIKNHQAAVQKYATTHKKAMPAIEEYKYGMKLDVAKVIRKSPDLKTCSVMPKLMTYQNSKGDLKTVQYQVLSGCLNSQ
;
A
#
# COMPACT_ATOMS: atom_id res chain seq x y z
N MET A 1 13.61 7.87 47.04
CA MET A 1 12.83 8.08 45.80
C MET A 1 13.37 9.17 44.86
N ARG A 2 14.48 9.89 45.16
CA ARG A 2 15.07 10.93 44.27
C ARG A 2 16.16 10.43 43.32
N THR A 3 16.71 9.24 43.53
CA THR A 3 17.81 8.68 42.72
C THR A 3 17.34 7.92 41.47
N ALA A 4 16.07 7.50 41.43
CA ALA A 4 15.50 6.79 40.28
C ALA A 4 15.17 7.73 39.10
N GLN A 5 14.93 9.02 39.35
CA GLN A 5 14.70 10.00 38.28
C GLN A 5 15.97 10.33 37.49
N SER A 6 17.14 10.29 38.12
CA SER A 6 18.41 10.61 37.45
C SER A 6 18.83 9.56 36.40
N LEU A 7 18.33 8.32 36.50
CA LEU A 7 18.59 7.26 35.53
C LEU A 7 17.72 7.34 34.27
N LEU A 8 16.58 8.04 34.31
CA LEU A 8 15.67 8.15 33.15
C LEU A 8 16.13 9.20 32.13
N LEU A 9 16.92 10.21 32.53
CA LEU A 9 17.43 11.22 31.58
C LEU A 9 18.58 10.70 30.70
N ALA A 10 19.34 9.70 31.15
CA ALA A 10 20.51 9.20 30.40
C ALA A 10 20.14 8.30 29.21
N LEU A 11 18.92 7.75 29.16
CA LEU A 11 18.51 6.79 28.13
C LEU A 11 18.01 7.46 26.82
N ALA A 12 17.70 8.76 26.84
CA ALA A 12 17.15 9.47 25.68
C ALA A 12 18.18 9.77 24.58
N ILE A 13 19.49 9.68 24.87
CA ILE A 13 20.57 10.09 23.96
C ILE A 13 21.05 8.90 23.09
N LEU A 14 20.61 7.68 23.37
CA LEU A 14 21.02 6.47 22.64
C LEU A 14 20.00 6.00 21.58
N SER A 15 19.17 6.90 21.06
CA SER A 15 18.37 6.57 19.87
C SER A 15 19.17 6.95 18.62
N PRO A 16 19.65 5.99 17.82
CA PRO A 16 20.26 6.31 16.54
C PRO A 16 19.20 6.99 15.66
N LEU A 17 19.47 8.25 15.29
CA LEU A 17 18.76 8.94 14.21
C LEU A 17 19.04 8.15 12.93
N SER A 18 18.16 7.22 12.62
CA SER A 18 18.24 6.45 11.39
C SER A 18 17.94 7.41 10.24
N ALA A 19 18.96 7.77 9.46
CA ALA A 19 18.79 8.55 8.24
C ALA A 19 18.25 7.62 7.15
N PHE A 20 16.94 7.70 6.88
CA PHE A 20 16.35 7.02 5.74
C PHE A 20 16.48 7.92 4.50
N ALA A 21 16.96 7.37 3.39
CA ALA A 21 16.97 8.03 2.10
C ALA A 21 15.76 7.56 1.30
N TYR A 22 14.60 8.18 1.51
CA TYR A 22 13.41 7.89 0.71
C TYR A 22 13.42 8.70 -0.58
N THR A 23 13.09 8.05 -1.69
CA THR A 23 12.79 8.75 -2.94
C THR A 23 11.35 9.24 -2.97
N THR A 24 11.07 10.27 -3.78
CA THR A 24 9.68 10.74 -3.94
C THR A 24 8.77 9.67 -4.54
N ASP A 25 9.32 8.73 -5.32
CA ASP A 25 8.58 7.63 -5.94
C ASP A 25 8.24 6.54 -4.91
N GLU A 26 9.16 6.21 -4.00
CA GLU A 26 8.87 5.30 -2.88
C GLU A 26 7.74 5.84 -2.00
N VAL A 27 7.79 7.11 -1.61
CA VAL A 27 6.74 7.75 -0.80
C VAL A 27 5.39 7.72 -1.54
N LYS A 28 5.37 7.97 -2.85
CA LYS A 28 4.15 7.87 -3.68
C LYS A 28 3.63 6.44 -3.78
N ALA A 29 4.52 5.46 -3.94
CA ALA A 29 4.16 4.04 -3.98
C ALA A 29 3.51 3.59 -2.67
N GLU A 30 4.13 3.90 -1.53
CA GLU A 30 3.60 3.59 -0.20
C GLU A 30 2.25 4.27 0.04
N THR A 31 2.16 5.56 -0.30
CA THR A 31 0.92 6.33 -0.17
C THR A 31 -0.20 5.73 -1.02
N LEU A 32 0.11 5.30 -2.24
CA LEU A 32 -0.83 4.65 -3.15
C LEU A 32 -1.35 3.32 -2.57
N ILE A 33 -0.46 2.48 -2.01
CA ILE A 33 -0.84 1.21 -1.36
C ILE A 33 -1.73 1.49 -0.15
N LYS A 34 -1.32 2.39 0.75
CA LYS A 34 -2.05 2.76 1.96
C LYS A 34 -3.45 3.29 1.65
N ASN A 35 -3.57 4.19 0.69
CA ASN A 35 -4.85 4.76 0.26
C ASN A 35 -5.75 3.70 -0.39
N HIS A 36 -5.18 2.77 -1.16
CA HIS A 36 -5.93 1.65 -1.72
C HIS A 36 -6.47 0.76 -0.60
N GLN A 37 -5.64 0.36 0.36
CA GLN A 37 -6.04 -0.47 1.50
C GLN A 37 -7.12 0.18 2.35
N ALA A 38 -7.00 1.48 2.65
CA ALA A 38 -8.01 2.20 3.42
C ALA A 38 -9.39 2.21 2.71
N ALA A 39 -9.39 2.42 1.39
CA ALA A 39 -10.63 2.39 0.60
C ALA A 39 -11.24 0.97 0.54
N VAL A 40 -10.41 -0.06 0.41
CA VAL A 40 -10.86 -1.46 0.40
C VAL A 40 -11.38 -1.88 1.76
N GLN A 41 -10.72 -1.45 2.86
CA GLN A 41 -11.18 -1.69 4.21
C GLN A 41 -12.58 -1.09 4.43
N LYS A 42 -12.79 0.16 4.00
CA LYS A 42 -14.11 0.82 4.07
C LYS A 42 -15.18 0.03 3.29
N TYR A 43 -14.83 -0.42 2.08
CA TYR A 43 -15.72 -1.26 1.27
C TYR A 43 -16.05 -2.58 1.98
N ALA A 44 -15.03 -3.28 2.48
CA ALA A 44 -15.14 -4.57 3.15
C ALA A 44 -16.04 -4.47 4.40
N THR A 45 -15.83 -3.46 5.26
CA THR A 45 -16.67 -3.20 6.44
C THR A 45 -18.13 -2.92 6.05
N THR A 46 -18.35 -2.08 5.04
CA THR A 46 -19.72 -1.74 4.58
C THR A 46 -20.47 -2.97 4.05
N HIS A 47 -19.77 -3.90 3.41
CA HIS A 47 -20.36 -5.09 2.78
C HIS A 47 -20.19 -6.36 3.62
N LYS A 48 -19.74 -6.25 4.88
CA LYS A 48 -19.48 -7.37 5.79
C LYS A 48 -18.58 -8.46 5.16
N LYS A 49 -17.53 -8.03 4.46
CA LYS A 49 -16.53 -8.92 3.84
C LYS A 49 -15.21 -8.84 4.62
N ALA A 50 -14.42 -9.90 4.54
CA ALA A 50 -13.06 -9.90 5.08
C ALA A 50 -12.14 -8.98 4.26
N MET A 51 -11.19 -8.34 4.93
CA MET A 51 -10.15 -7.56 4.28
C MET A 51 -9.19 -8.51 3.55
N PRO A 52 -8.99 -8.38 2.23
CA PRO A 52 -8.05 -9.22 1.50
C PRO A 52 -6.59 -8.85 1.81
N ALA A 53 -5.73 -9.86 1.89
CA ALA A 53 -4.29 -9.67 1.76
C ALA A 53 -3.93 -9.19 0.34
N ILE A 54 -2.79 -8.53 0.21
CA ILE A 54 -2.24 -8.14 -1.10
C ILE A 54 -1.38 -9.29 -1.59
N GLU A 55 -1.74 -9.85 -2.74
CA GLU A 55 -0.98 -10.89 -3.43
C GLU A 55 -0.23 -10.28 -4.63
N GLU A 56 1.02 -10.68 -4.86
CA GLU A 56 1.75 -10.26 -6.05
C GLU A 56 1.21 -10.98 -7.29
N TYR A 57 0.79 -10.22 -8.29
CA TYR A 57 0.36 -10.76 -9.57
C TYR A 57 1.56 -11.04 -10.47
N LYS A 58 1.67 -12.29 -10.91
CA LYS A 58 2.62 -12.71 -11.94
C LYS A 58 1.93 -12.65 -13.30
N TYR A 59 2.62 -12.11 -14.30
CA TYR A 59 2.07 -12.02 -15.65
C TYR A 59 1.62 -13.41 -16.16
N GLY A 60 0.39 -13.50 -16.65
CA GLY A 60 -0.23 -14.76 -17.08
C GLY A 60 -0.93 -15.55 -15.96
N MET A 61 -0.87 -15.10 -14.70
CA MET A 61 -1.62 -15.70 -13.60
C MET A 61 -3.12 -15.56 -13.87
N LYS A 62 -3.85 -16.68 -13.87
CA LYS A 62 -5.30 -16.65 -14.08
C LYS A 62 -5.99 -16.12 -12.82
N LEU A 63 -6.75 -15.04 -12.98
CA LEU A 63 -7.58 -14.47 -11.93
C LEU A 63 -9.04 -14.83 -12.17
N ASP A 64 -9.72 -15.32 -11.14
CA ASP A 64 -11.17 -15.49 -11.15
C ASP A 64 -11.82 -14.15 -10.80
N VAL A 65 -12.01 -13.27 -11.79
CA VAL A 65 -12.56 -11.93 -11.58
C VAL A 65 -14.04 -11.91 -11.96
N ALA A 66 -14.92 -11.90 -10.96
CA ALA A 66 -16.35 -11.71 -11.18
C ALA A 66 -16.73 -10.22 -11.22
N LYS A 67 -16.13 -9.40 -10.34
CA LYS A 67 -16.39 -7.95 -10.29
C LYS A 67 -15.17 -7.16 -9.80
N VAL A 68 -14.74 -6.17 -10.56
CA VAL A 68 -13.71 -5.23 -10.10
C VAL A 68 -14.32 -4.24 -9.10
N ILE A 69 -13.73 -4.14 -7.91
CA ILE A 69 -14.17 -3.24 -6.85
C ILE A 69 -13.41 -1.93 -6.90
N ARG A 70 -12.08 -2.01 -7.07
CA ARG A 70 -11.23 -0.82 -7.07
C ARG A 70 -9.93 -1.08 -7.82
N LYS A 71 -9.48 -0.09 -8.57
CA LYS A 71 -8.09 0.04 -9.05
C LYS A 71 -7.41 1.19 -8.31
N SER A 72 -6.12 1.10 -8.01
CA SER A 72 -5.34 2.29 -7.62
C SER A 72 -5.37 3.33 -8.74
N PRO A 73 -5.20 4.64 -8.45
CA PRO A 73 -5.07 5.65 -9.50
C PRO A 73 -3.85 5.37 -10.38
N ASP A 74 -3.83 5.94 -11.58
CA ASP A 74 -2.62 5.98 -12.41
C ASP A 74 -1.74 7.14 -11.93
N LEU A 75 -0.52 6.81 -11.50
CA LEU A 75 0.45 7.83 -11.15
C LEU A 75 1.10 8.40 -12.41
N LYS A 76 1.65 9.60 -12.30
CA LYS A 76 2.43 10.25 -13.35
C LYS A 76 3.85 10.52 -12.86
N THR A 77 4.68 9.48 -12.78
CA THR A 77 6.06 9.60 -12.26
C THR A 77 7.13 9.31 -13.31
N CYS A 78 6.78 8.91 -14.53
CA CYS A 78 7.73 8.41 -15.54
C CYS A 78 8.56 7.20 -15.07
N SER A 79 8.11 6.49 -14.04
CA SER A 79 8.81 5.36 -13.43
C SER A 79 7.93 4.12 -13.40
N VAL A 80 8.54 2.96 -13.14
CA VAL A 80 7.79 1.73 -12.85
C VAL A 80 7.19 1.85 -11.45
N MET A 81 5.86 1.76 -11.36
CA MET A 81 5.10 1.99 -10.13
C MET A 81 4.17 0.81 -9.82
N PRO A 82 3.87 0.55 -8.54
CA PRO A 82 2.87 -0.45 -8.18
C PRO A 82 1.47 0.01 -8.58
N LYS A 83 0.69 -0.95 -9.06
CA LYS A 83 -0.73 -0.84 -9.33
C LYS A 83 -1.45 -1.92 -8.54
N LEU A 84 -2.55 -1.55 -7.90
CA LEU A 84 -3.36 -2.47 -7.12
C LEU A 84 -4.74 -2.60 -7.73
N MET A 85 -5.28 -3.81 -7.70
CA MET A 85 -6.64 -4.10 -8.07
C MET A 85 -7.29 -5.01 -7.04
N THR A 86 -8.37 -4.53 -6.42
CA THR A 86 -9.25 -5.36 -5.62
C THR A 86 -10.46 -5.77 -6.44
N TYR A 87 -10.77 -7.06 -6.42
CA TYR A 87 -11.91 -7.64 -7.11
C TYR A 87 -12.64 -8.63 -6.20
N GLN A 88 -13.90 -8.93 -6.55
CA GLN A 88 -14.64 -10.08 -6.05
C GLN A 88 -14.43 -11.26 -7.00
N ASN A 89 -14.13 -12.42 -6.44
CA ASN A 89 -14.10 -13.67 -7.19
C ASN A 89 -15.51 -14.25 -7.40
N SER A 90 -15.63 -15.35 -8.13
CA SER A 90 -16.91 -16.02 -8.39
C SER A 90 -17.62 -16.50 -7.11
N LYS A 91 -16.88 -16.72 -6.03
CA LYS A 91 -17.39 -17.07 -4.69
C LYS A 91 -17.83 -15.86 -3.87
N GLY A 92 -17.58 -14.64 -4.36
CA GLY A 92 -17.89 -13.38 -3.69
C GLY A 92 -16.84 -12.92 -2.68
N ASP A 93 -15.70 -13.59 -2.56
CA ASP A 93 -14.59 -13.17 -1.70
C ASP A 93 -13.84 -12.00 -2.32
N LEU A 94 -13.35 -11.09 -1.48
CA LEU A 94 -12.44 -10.06 -1.93
C LEU A 94 -11.04 -10.62 -2.12
N LYS A 95 -10.40 -10.20 -3.21
CA LYS A 95 -9.00 -10.49 -3.53
C LYS A 95 -8.34 -9.20 -3.97
N THR A 96 -7.10 -8.97 -3.52
CA THR A 96 -6.30 -7.82 -3.95
C THR A 96 -5.02 -8.32 -4.57
N VAL A 97 -4.75 -7.87 -5.79
CA VAL A 97 -3.48 -8.11 -6.45
C VAL A 97 -2.69 -6.82 -6.62
N GLN A 98 -1.37 -6.93 -6.52
CA GLN A 98 -0.42 -5.88 -6.87
C GLN A 98 0.42 -6.32 -8.06
N TYR A 99 0.59 -5.44 -9.03
CA TYR A 99 1.49 -5.61 -10.17
C TYR A 99 2.23 -4.31 -10.46
N GLN A 100 3.21 -4.35 -11.34
CA GLN A 100 3.98 -3.17 -11.73
C GLN A 100 3.53 -2.67 -13.11
N VAL A 101 3.47 -1.35 -13.27
CA VAL A 101 3.18 -0.68 -14.55
C VAL A 101 4.16 0.45 -14.77
N LEU A 102 4.54 0.71 -16.03
CA LEU A 102 5.19 1.96 -16.38
C LEU A 102 4.15 3.07 -16.26
N SER A 103 4.37 3.97 -15.31
CA SER A 103 3.48 5.11 -15.08
C SER A 103 3.62 6.16 -16.18
N GLY A 104 2.56 6.96 -16.38
CA GLY A 104 2.61 8.04 -17.36
C GLY A 104 3.61 9.14 -16.97
N CYS A 105 3.93 10.01 -17.92
CA CYS A 105 4.72 11.20 -17.67
C CYS A 105 3.82 12.43 -17.53
N LEU A 106 4.19 13.37 -16.65
CA LEU A 106 3.42 14.62 -16.46
C LEU A 106 3.28 15.41 -17.77
N ASN A 107 4.30 15.40 -18.61
CA ASN A 107 4.38 16.18 -19.87
C ASN A 107 4.06 15.35 -21.13
N SER A 108 3.38 14.21 -21.02
CA SER A 108 3.08 13.32 -22.16
C SER A 108 1.78 13.68 -22.90
N GLN A 109 1.44 14.96 -22.99
CA GLN A 109 0.22 15.42 -23.65
C GLN A 109 0.43 15.62 -25.15
#